data_AF-U9UE02-F1
#
_entry.id   AF-U9UE02-F1
#
_cell.length_a   1.000
_cell.length_b   1.000
_cell.length_c   1.000
_cell.angle_alpha   90.00
_cell.angle_beta   90.00
_cell.angle_gamma   90.00
#
_symmetry.space_group_name_H-M   'P 1'
#
loop_
_entity.id
_entity.type
_entity.pdbx_description
1 polymer ?
#
loop_
_entity_poly.entity_id
_entity_poly.type
_entity_poly.pdbx_seq_one_letter_code
_entity_poly.pdbx_strand_id
1 'polypeptide(L)'
;KLTELEVSDLIELNCSNTSIEELNLNFCPNIKKLICSNNEKLINLDVSICSQLDFLDCTSSKLTILDLMIVGCTDVGKSTLANIITGSDYFSKSAYTASKTINFKKKHFKWNGKYFCIVDAIGPKLTTGNTLLKSVEEIFSMLEGISQILFVIDGRFTTEEIKIFNLLKGLIINIFEINILEYVTIVRTKFSNFKKKKECEADKNQLHNENESISEIVKSCRDVIHVDNPSVNIQITDDDDQYTVNINKKIRERSRKIMLDYLDEACQKVIVRIYQN
;
A
#
# COMPACT_ATOMS: atom_id res chain seq x y z
N LYS A 1 11.85 10.68 49.05
CA LYS A 1 12.67 9.69 48.32
C LYS A 1 11.72 8.96 47.38
N LEU A 2 11.79 9.19 46.07
CA LEU A 2 11.17 8.26 45.12
C LEU A 2 11.88 6.92 45.29
N THR A 3 11.14 5.88 45.67
CA THR A 3 11.69 4.54 45.93
C THR A 3 11.50 3.59 44.75
N GLU A 4 10.66 3.96 43.78
CA GLU A 4 10.45 3.23 42.53
C GLU A 4 9.92 4.20 41.47
N LEU A 5 10.38 4.07 40.22
CA LEU A 5 9.84 4.77 39.07
C LEU A 5 9.30 3.69 38.14
N GLU A 6 8.00 3.40 38.22
CA GLU A 6 7.36 2.58 37.19
C GLU A 6 7.26 3.44 35.93
N VAL A 7 7.79 2.94 34.81
CA VAL A 7 7.80 3.67 33.52
C VAL A 7 6.38 3.89 32.95
N SER A 8 5.36 3.34 33.63
CA SER A 8 3.93 3.47 33.33
C SER A 8 3.40 4.91 33.42
N ASP A 9 4.05 5.79 34.18
CA ASP A 9 3.65 7.20 34.33
C ASP A 9 4.26 8.15 33.29
N LEU A 10 5.02 7.62 32.31
CA LEU A 10 5.71 8.44 31.31
C LEU A 10 4.71 9.03 30.30
N ILE A 11 4.51 10.35 30.35
CA ILE A 11 3.61 11.10 29.44
C ILE A 11 4.36 11.63 28.22
N GLU A 12 5.61 12.06 28.39
CA GLU A 12 6.43 12.58 27.30
C GLU A 12 7.80 11.90 27.32
N LEU A 13 8.29 11.46 26.15
CA LEU A 13 9.62 10.90 25.97
C LEU A 13 10.34 11.65 24.84
N ASN A 14 11.49 12.24 25.14
CA ASN A 14 12.39 12.79 24.14
C ASN A 14 13.73 12.05 24.19
N CYS A 15 14.02 11.33 23.11
CA CYS A 15 15.25 10.60 22.88
C CYS A 15 15.93 11.07 21.58
N SER A 16 15.71 12.32 21.17
CA SER A 16 16.32 12.87 19.96
C SER A 16 17.84 12.94 20.05
N ASN A 17 18.53 12.73 18.92
CA ASN A 17 20.00 12.83 18.83
C ASN A 17 20.76 11.87 19.76
N THR A 18 20.18 10.73 20.10
CA THR A 18 20.80 9.76 21.03
C THR A 18 21.50 8.61 20.31
N SER A 19 21.44 8.57 18.97
CA SER A 19 22.00 7.48 18.15
C SER A 19 21.46 6.10 18.54
N ILE A 20 20.25 6.05 19.10
CA ILE A 20 19.59 4.79 19.48
C ILE A 20 19.31 3.94 18.24
N GLU A 21 19.54 2.64 18.39
CA GLU A 21 19.29 1.65 17.33
C GLU A 21 17.90 1.01 17.49
N GLU A 22 17.44 0.93 18.75
CA GLU A 22 16.15 0.37 19.13
C GLU A 22 15.51 1.26 20.21
N LEU A 23 14.18 1.44 20.11
CA LEU A 23 13.38 2.10 21.14
C LEU A 23 12.22 1.17 21.52
N ASN A 24 12.31 0.58 22.71
CA ASN A 24 11.28 -0.28 23.26
C ASN A 24 10.37 0.52 24.21
N LEU A 25 9.08 0.58 23.88
CA LEU A 25 8.09 1.33 24.64
C LEU A 25 7.19 0.46 25.51
N ASN A 26 7.42 -0.87 25.61
CA ASN A 26 6.51 -1.88 26.17
C ASN A 26 5.95 -1.58 27.57
N PHE A 27 6.60 -0.69 28.33
CA PHE A 27 6.21 -0.30 29.69
C PHE A 27 5.69 1.14 29.78
N CYS A 28 5.40 1.79 28.64
CA CYS A 28 5.05 3.20 28.55
C CYS A 28 3.66 3.44 27.87
N PRO A 29 2.57 2.77 28.29
CA PRO A 29 1.29 2.82 27.57
C PRO A 29 0.60 4.21 27.59
N ASN A 30 1.01 5.10 28.50
CA ASN A 30 0.42 6.41 28.72
C ASN A 30 1.14 7.58 28.01
N ILE A 31 2.16 7.30 27.17
CA ILE A 31 2.86 8.36 26.44
C ILE A 31 1.89 9.09 25.50
N LYS A 32 1.88 10.42 25.60
CA LYS A 32 1.17 11.36 24.73
C LYS A 32 2.08 12.04 23.72
N LYS A 33 3.36 12.19 24.04
CA LYS A 33 4.34 12.86 23.17
C LYS A 33 5.64 12.09 23.10
N LEU A 34 6.04 11.68 21.90
CA LEU A 34 7.30 11.00 21.64
C LEU A 34 8.13 11.79 20.62
N ILE A 35 9.35 12.15 20.99
CA ILE A 35 10.34 12.78 20.10
C ILE A 35 11.53 11.83 20.00
N CYS A 36 11.72 11.25 18.83
CA CYS A 36 12.77 10.29 18.48
C CYS A 36 13.63 10.75 17.29
N SER A 37 13.63 12.05 16.99
CA SER A 37 14.30 12.64 15.84
C SER A 37 15.84 12.55 15.87
N ASN A 38 16.46 12.60 14.69
CA ASN A 38 17.91 12.51 14.49
C ASN A 38 18.52 11.25 15.10
N ASN A 39 17.85 10.11 14.95
CA ASN A 39 18.38 8.80 15.31
C ASN A 39 18.52 7.96 14.04
N GLU A 40 19.60 8.17 13.29
CA GLU A 40 19.84 7.55 11.98
C GLU A 40 19.93 6.02 12.01
N LYS A 41 20.16 5.45 13.20
CA LYS A 41 20.22 4.00 13.42
C LYS A 41 18.90 3.39 13.89
N LEU A 42 17.91 4.21 14.23
CA LEU A 42 16.60 3.76 14.65
C LEU A 42 15.81 3.38 13.39
N ILE A 43 15.77 2.07 13.11
CA ILE A 43 15.15 1.53 11.88
C ILE A 43 13.69 1.15 12.11
N ASN A 44 13.33 0.79 13.34
CA ASN A 44 11.98 0.37 13.72
C ASN A 44 11.52 1.11 14.96
N LEU A 45 10.23 1.40 15.02
CA LEU A 45 9.57 1.98 16.18
C LEU A 45 8.14 1.45 16.27
N ASP A 46 7.88 0.69 17.32
CA ASP A 46 6.53 0.22 17.65
C ASP A 46 5.90 1.12 18.71
N VAL A 47 4.80 1.78 18.36
CA VAL A 47 4.00 2.64 19.25
C VAL A 47 2.59 2.07 19.50
N SER A 48 2.35 0.81 19.14
CA SER A 48 1.01 0.18 19.19
C SER A 48 0.38 0.21 20.59
N ILE A 49 1.20 0.09 21.63
CA ILE A 49 0.77 0.13 23.03
C ILE A 49 0.62 1.55 23.61
N CYS A 50 1.12 2.58 22.92
CA CYS A 50 1.02 3.99 23.33
C CYS A 50 -0.34 4.55 22.92
N SER A 51 -1.41 4.01 23.54
CA SER A 51 -2.80 4.28 23.16
C SER A 51 -3.22 5.76 23.27
N GLN A 52 -2.45 6.57 24.02
CA GLN A 52 -2.71 8.00 24.24
C GLN A 52 -1.78 8.92 23.42
N LEU A 53 -1.01 8.39 22.45
CA LEU A 53 -0.01 9.15 21.70
C LEU A 53 -0.64 10.20 20.77
N ASP A 54 -0.55 11.47 21.16
CA ASP A 54 -1.07 12.63 20.43
C ASP A 54 -0.04 13.26 19.47
N PHE A 55 1.26 13.08 19.76
CA PHE A 55 2.34 13.68 18.97
C PHE A 55 3.56 12.76 18.84
N LEU A 56 4.07 12.58 17.61
CA LEU A 56 5.27 11.80 17.30
C LEU A 56 6.17 12.58 16.32
N ASP A 57 7.38 12.93 16.76
CA ASP A 57 8.44 13.49 15.92
C ASP A 57 9.58 12.49 15.80
N CYS A 58 9.80 11.95 14.60
CA CYS A 58 10.93 11.08 14.29
C CYS A 58 11.63 11.54 13.01
N THR A 59 11.67 12.86 12.81
CA THR A 59 12.42 13.49 11.72
C THR A 59 13.88 13.04 11.73
N SER A 60 14.46 12.76 10.57
CA SER A 60 15.85 12.30 10.42
C SER A 60 16.19 10.98 11.16
N SER A 61 15.20 10.13 11.41
CA SER A 61 15.38 8.74 11.84
C SER A 61 15.02 7.81 10.68
N LYS A 62 15.71 6.67 10.52
CA LYS A 62 15.48 5.70 9.43
C LYS A 62 14.27 4.80 9.70
N LEU A 63 13.21 5.33 10.31
CA LEU A 63 12.01 4.55 10.60
C LEU A 63 11.47 3.97 9.30
N THR A 64 11.34 2.65 9.27
CA THR A 64 10.99 1.89 8.09
C THR A 64 9.61 2.32 7.57
N ILE A 65 9.60 3.20 6.57
CA ILE A 65 8.40 3.56 5.82
C ILE A 65 7.99 2.34 5.01
N LEU A 66 6.73 1.93 5.16
CA LEU A 66 6.18 0.81 4.42
C LEU A 66 5.76 1.31 3.03
N ASP A 67 6.68 1.21 2.09
CA ASP A 67 6.46 1.55 0.68
C ASP A 67 5.51 0.54 0.00
N LEU A 68 4.35 1.04 -0.41
CA LEU A 68 3.29 0.36 -1.14
C LEU A 68 3.28 0.83 -2.60
N MET A 69 3.49 -0.08 -3.54
CA MET A 69 3.47 0.24 -4.97
C MET A 69 2.17 -0.25 -5.62
N ILE A 70 1.43 0.63 -6.29
CA ILE A 70 0.24 0.23 -7.07
C ILE A 70 0.59 0.12 -8.55
N VAL A 71 0.34 -1.04 -9.13
CA VAL A 71 0.57 -1.38 -10.54
C VAL A 71 -0.65 -2.03 -11.17
N GLY A 72 -0.76 -1.98 -12.49
CA GLY A 72 -1.90 -2.51 -13.25
C GLY A 72 -2.21 -1.68 -14.49
N CYS A 73 -3.12 -2.17 -15.34
CA CYS A 73 -3.52 -1.52 -16.58
C CYS A 73 -4.16 -0.14 -16.37
N THR A 74 -4.32 0.63 -17.45
CA THR A 74 -5.10 1.87 -17.42
C THR A 74 -6.57 1.56 -17.11
N ASP A 75 -7.25 2.47 -16.43
CA ASP A 75 -8.70 2.39 -16.13
C ASP A 75 -9.18 1.27 -15.19
N VAL A 76 -8.29 0.43 -14.66
CA VAL A 76 -8.59 -0.58 -13.61
C VAL A 76 -8.80 0.03 -12.21
N GLY A 77 -8.75 1.36 -12.07
CA GLY A 77 -9.06 2.04 -10.82
C GLY A 77 -7.90 2.22 -9.84
N LYS A 78 -6.63 2.14 -10.27
CA LYS A 78 -5.43 2.36 -9.43
C LYS A 78 -5.47 3.64 -8.59
N SER A 79 -5.65 4.80 -9.23
CA SER A 79 -5.71 6.08 -8.54
C SER A 79 -6.91 6.19 -7.59
N THR A 80 -8.05 5.59 -7.96
CA THR A 80 -9.21 5.48 -7.07
C THR A 80 -8.87 4.64 -5.84
N LEU A 81 -8.21 3.50 -6.02
CA LEU A 81 -7.75 2.65 -4.93
C LEU A 81 -6.74 3.39 -4.04
N ALA A 82 -5.77 4.10 -4.63
CA ALA A 82 -4.79 4.91 -3.89
C ALA A 82 -5.45 5.98 -3.02
N ASN A 83 -6.44 6.68 -3.58
CA ASN A 83 -7.27 7.65 -2.88
C ASN A 83 -8.05 7.01 -1.72
N ILE A 84 -8.63 5.82 -1.94
CA ILE A 84 -9.36 5.07 -0.91
C ILE A 84 -8.43 4.60 0.21
N ILE A 85 -7.24 4.09 -0.09
CA ILE A 85 -6.24 3.64 0.88
C ILE A 85 -5.64 4.82 1.67
N THR A 86 -5.46 5.98 1.04
CA THR A 86 -4.93 7.17 1.73
C THR A 86 -6.00 8.03 2.40
N GLY A 87 -7.27 7.87 2.03
CA GLY A 87 -8.38 8.63 2.59
C GLY A 87 -8.39 10.04 2.04
N SER A 88 -8.04 10.19 0.76
CA SER A 88 -7.87 11.48 0.10
C SER A 88 -8.29 11.45 -1.36
N ASP A 89 -8.19 12.58 -2.04
CA ASP A 89 -8.47 12.80 -3.46
C ASP A 89 -7.21 13.20 -4.26
N TYR A 90 -6.03 12.99 -3.67
CA TYR A 90 -4.73 13.40 -4.19
C TYR A 90 -4.38 12.78 -5.55
N PHE A 91 -4.74 11.51 -5.74
CA PHE A 91 -4.53 10.77 -6.98
C PHE A 91 -5.67 11.09 -7.95
N SER A 92 -5.71 12.33 -8.43
CA SER A 92 -6.62 12.71 -9.50
C SER A 92 -6.31 11.90 -10.75
N LYS A 93 -7.36 11.44 -11.45
CA LYS A 93 -7.25 10.94 -12.83
C LYS A 93 -6.71 12.12 -13.65
N SER A 94 -5.42 12.13 -13.96
CA SER A 94 -4.91 13.09 -14.92
C SER A 94 -5.67 12.86 -16.22
N ALA A 95 -6.35 13.90 -16.73
CA ALA A 95 -6.90 13.89 -18.08
C ALA A 95 -5.83 13.33 -19.01
N TYR A 96 -6.16 12.27 -19.76
CA TYR A 96 -5.32 11.54 -20.71
C TYR A 96 -4.05 12.32 -21.07
N THR A 97 -2.99 12.17 -20.28
CA THR A 97 -1.73 12.81 -20.63
C THR A 97 -1.17 11.98 -21.77
N ALA A 98 -1.18 12.53 -22.98
CA ALA A 98 -0.45 12.02 -24.15
C ALA A 98 1.08 11.99 -23.94
N SER A 99 1.53 12.05 -22.68
CA SER A 99 2.92 12.01 -22.27
C SER A 99 3.50 10.62 -22.53
N LYS A 100 4.67 10.59 -23.16
CA LYS A 100 5.49 9.39 -23.35
C LYS A 100 6.28 9.00 -22.10
N THR A 101 6.21 9.81 -21.04
CA THR A 101 6.95 9.64 -19.79
C THR A 101 6.02 9.15 -18.69
N ILE A 102 6.49 8.20 -17.88
CA ILE A 102 5.77 7.75 -16.68
C ILE A 102 5.93 8.82 -15.61
N ASN A 103 4.80 9.31 -15.11
CA ASN A 103 4.76 10.11 -13.90
C ASN A 103 4.35 9.21 -12.75
N PHE A 104 4.83 9.47 -11.54
CA PHE A 104 4.37 8.78 -10.35
C PHE A 104 3.92 9.84 -9.33
N LYS A 105 2.88 9.50 -8.58
CA LYS A 105 2.45 10.29 -7.43
C LYS A 105 2.76 9.50 -6.17
N LYS A 106 3.34 10.16 -5.18
CA LYS A 106 3.61 9.59 -3.86
C LYS A 106 2.77 10.28 -2.80
N LYS A 107 2.26 9.53 -1.82
CA LYS A 107 1.58 10.08 -0.66
C LYS A 107 1.83 9.23 0.59
N HIS A 108 2.24 9.91 1.65
CA HIS A 108 2.39 9.31 2.98
C HIS A 108 1.06 9.32 3.74
N PHE A 109 0.83 8.28 4.54
CA PHE A 109 -0.28 8.20 5.47
C PHE A 109 0.07 7.28 6.65
N LYS A 110 -0.69 7.39 7.74
CA LYS A 110 -0.52 6.57 8.95
C LYS A 110 -1.74 5.67 9.15
N TRP A 111 -1.51 4.43 9.54
CA TRP A 111 -2.56 3.49 9.95
C TRP A 111 -2.02 2.54 11.02
N ASN A 112 -2.77 2.31 12.11
CA ASN A 112 -2.38 1.45 13.24
C ASN A 112 -0.93 1.64 13.72
N GLY A 113 -0.47 2.89 13.84
CA GLY A 113 0.89 3.19 14.28
C GLY A 113 1.97 3.04 13.20
N LYS A 114 1.68 2.37 12.07
CA LYS A 114 2.59 2.20 10.93
C LYS A 114 2.52 3.38 9.96
N TYR A 115 3.68 3.70 9.38
CA TYR A 115 3.83 4.73 8.37
C TYR A 115 3.91 4.09 6.99
N PHE A 116 2.97 4.44 6.12
CA PHE A 116 2.89 3.93 4.76
C PHE A 116 3.16 5.04 3.77
N CYS A 117 3.79 4.68 2.65
CA CYS A 117 3.90 5.52 1.48
C CYS A 117 3.28 4.80 0.30
N ILE A 118 2.28 5.40 -0.34
CA ILE A 118 1.70 4.82 -1.55
C ILE A 118 2.28 5.50 -2.79
N VAL A 119 2.70 4.69 -3.75
CA VAL A 119 3.22 5.13 -5.04
C VAL A 119 2.26 4.66 -6.13
N ASP A 120 1.54 5.61 -6.72
CA ASP A 120 0.67 5.37 -7.89
C ASP A 120 1.47 5.65 -9.17
N ALA A 121 1.76 4.60 -9.93
CA ALA A 121 2.43 4.70 -11.21
C ALA A 121 1.43 5.15 -12.29
N ILE A 122 1.54 6.43 -12.68
CA ILE A 122 0.75 7.07 -13.74
C ILE A 122 1.54 6.96 -15.05
N GLY A 123 1.37 5.83 -15.73
CA GLY A 123 1.99 5.59 -17.03
C GLY A 123 1.02 5.68 -18.20
N PRO A 124 1.50 6.01 -19.41
CA PRO A 124 0.75 5.72 -20.63
C PRO A 124 0.43 4.22 -20.66
N LYS A 125 -0.61 3.85 -21.41
CA LYS A 125 -0.95 2.45 -21.76
C LYS A 125 0.33 1.62 -21.76
N LEU A 126 0.44 0.62 -20.89
CA LEU A 126 1.67 -0.16 -20.67
C LEU A 126 1.95 -0.95 -21.95
N THR A 127 2.46 -0.26 -22.96
CA THR A 127 2.69 -0.79 -24.28
C THR A 127 3.95 -1.63 -24.21
N THR A 128 3.80 -2.88 -24.64
CA THR A 128 4.84 -3.90 -24.66
C THR A 128 6.14 -3.39 -25.32
N GLY A 129 7.28 -3.53 -24.64
CA GLY A 129 8.61 -3.22 -25.17
C GLY A 129 9.57 -2.58 -24.14
N ASN A 130 10.65 -1.96 -24.63
CA ASN A 130 11.72 -1.32 -23.83
C ASN A 130 11.24 -0.16 -22.95
N THR A 131 10.10 0.45 -23.28
CA THR A 131 9.53 1.57 -22.51
C THR A 131 9.02 1.12 -21.15
N LEU A 132 8.49 -0.11 -21.03
CA LEU A 132 8.03 -0.68 -19.76
C LEU A 132 9.18 -0.97 -18.79
N LEU A 133 10.31 -1.47 -19.31
CA LEU A 133 11.48 -1.83 -18.48
C LEU A 133 12.05 -0.59 -17.79
N LYS A 134 12.35 0.48 -18.55
CA LYS A 134 12.86 1.75 -18.02
C LYS A 134 11.94 2.37 -16.98
N SER A 135 10.64 2.29 -17.25
CA SER A 135 9.60 2.80 -16.38
C SER A 135 9.55 2.11 -15.03
N VAL A 136 9.68 0.79 -15.02
CA VAL A 136 9.63 0.00 -13.80
C VAL A 136 10.96 0.09 -13.04
N GLU A 137 12.09 0.16 -13.74
CA GLU A 137 13.40 0.48 -13.16
C GLU A 137 13.40 1.85 -12.48
N GLU A 138 12.81 2.88 -13.10
CA GLU A 138 12.62 4.20 -12.48
C GLU A 138 11.75 4.11 -11.23
N ILE A 139 10.64 3.36 -11.24
CA ILE A 139 9.82 3.22 -10.03
C ILE A 139 10.61 2.52 -8.93
N PHE A 140 11.31 1.42 -9.24
CA PHE A 140 12.16 0.74 -8.27
C PHE A 140 13.28 1.67 -7.78
N SER A 141 13.93 2.46 -8.66
CA SER A 141 14.95 3.50 -8.36
C SER A 141 14.56 4.45 -7.23
N MET A 142 13.27 4.63 -6.98
CA MET A 142 12.75 5.61 -6.04
C MET A 142 12.19 5.02 -4.76
N LEU A 143 12.19 3.71 -4.61
CA LEU A 143 11.73 3.05 -3.40
C LEU A 143 12.94 2.79 -2.50
N GLU A 144 12.83 3.13 -1.23
CA GLU A 144 13.88 2.84 -0.24
C GLU A 144 13.84 1.36 0.17
N GLY A 145 12.68 0.72 -0.05
CA GLY A 145 12.45 -0.71 -0.08
C GLY A 145 11.03 -0.99 -0.61
N ILE A 146 10.65 -2.26 -0.74
CA ILE A 146 9.26 -2.63 -1.06
C ILE A 146 8.69 -3.44 0.08
N SER A 147 7.56 -2.96 0.61
CA SER A 147 6.79 -3.72 1.61
C SER A 147 5.70 -4.54 0.96
N GLN A 148 5.09 -3.99 -0.10
CA GLN A 148 3.98 -4.61 -0.79
C GLN A 148 3.78 -4.00 -2.17
N ILE A 149 3.49 -4.86 -3.15
CA ILE A 149 3.02 -4.48 -4.48
C ILE A 149 1.54 -4.85 -4.56
N LEU A 150 0.71 -3.90 -4.97
CA LEU A 150 -0.71 -4.08 -5.24
C LEU A 150 -0.92 -4.12 -6.75
N PHE A 151 -1.14 -5.32 -7.29
CA PHE A 151 -1.43 -5.54 -8.71
C PHE A 151 -2.94 -5.47 -8.94
N VAL A 152 -3.42 -4.35 -9.49
CA VAL A 152 -4.84 -4.01 -9.60
C VAL A 152 -5.42 -4.50 -10.93
N ILE A 153 -6.52 -5.23 -10.84
CA ILE A 153 -7.34 -5.70 -11.96
C ILE A 153 -8.81 -5.40 -11.68
N ASP A 154 -9.65 -5.29 -12.70
CA ASP A 154 -11.08 -4.95 -12.55
C ASP A 154 -12.05 -5.99 -13.14
N GLY A 155 -11.50 -7.16 -13.48
CA GLY A 155 -12.18 -8.28 -14.10
C GLY A 155 -11.23 -9.47 -14.26
N ARG A 156 -11.54 -10.36 -15.21
CA ARG A 156 -10.63 -11.47 -15.58
C ARG A 156 -9.31 -10.91 -16.10
N PHE A 157 -8.24 -11.67 -15.92
CA PHE A 157 -6.95 -11.31 -16.48
C PHE A 157 -7.03 -11.19 -17.99
N THR A 158 -6.67 -10.01 -18.49
CA THR A 158 -6.43 -9.75 -19.89
C THR A 158 -5.03 -10.23 -20.28
N THR A 159 -4.82 -10.48 -21.58
CA THR A 159 -3.48 -10.82 -22.11
C THR A 159 -2.46 -9.71 -21.83
N GLU A 160 -2.90 -8.44 -21.74
CA GLU A 160 -2.04 -7.30 -21.40
C GLU A 160 -1.61 -7.36 -19.93
N GLU A 161 -2.53 -7.63 -19.01
CA GLU A 161 -2.23 -7.78 -17.58
C GLU A 161 -1.27 -8.94 -17.31
N ILE A 162 -1.45 -10.08 -17.99
CA ILE A 162 -0.52 -11.23 -17.89
C ILE A 162 0.89 -10.83 -18.34
N LYS A 163 1.02 -10.07 -19.44
CA LYS A 163 2.31 -9.58 -19.93
C LYS A 163 2.98 -8.63 -18.94
N ILE A 164 2.23 -7.67 -18.40
CA ILE A 164 2.72 -6.72 -17.40
C ILE A 164 3.19 -7.47 -16.15
N PHE A 165 2.40 -8.44 -15.68
CA PHE A 165 2.76 -9.25 -14.52
C PHE A 165 4.05 -10.03 -14.75
N ASN A 166 4.19 -10.69 -15.90
CA ASN A 166 5.40 -11.45 -16.23
C ASN A 166 6.64 -10.54 -16.36
N LEU A 167 6.47 -9.33 -16.89
CA LEU A 167 7.54 -8.34 -16.98
C LEU A 167 7.94 -7.83 -15.59
N LEU A 168 6.96 -7.54 -14.73
CA LEU A 168 7.18 -7.19 -13.33
C LEU A 168 7.92 -8.31 -12.58
N LYS A 169 7.48 -9.57 -12.76
CA LYS A 169 8.12 -10.76 -12.20
C LYS A 169 9.59 -10.87 -12.63
N GLY A 170 9.86 -10.80 -13.93
CA GLY A 170 11.22 -10.89 -14.47
C GLY A 170 12.13 -9.77 -13.98
N LEU A 171 11.63 -8.53 -13.96
CA LEU A 171 12.37 -7.38 -13.46
C LEU A 171 12.74 -7.52 -12.00
N ILE A 172 11.81 -7.98 -11.16
CA ILE A 172 12.10 -8.08 -9.73
C ILE A 172 13.12 -9.20 -9.46
N ILE A 173 13.02 -10.33 -10.16
CA ILE A 173 14.03 -11.39 -10.09
C ILE A 173 15.41 -10.83 -10.48
N ASN A 174 15.48 -10.03 -11.55
CA ASN A 174 16.73 -9.46 -12.02
C ASN A 174 17.32 -8.40 -11.08
N ILE A 175 16.48 -7.58 -10.44
CA ILE A 175 16.92 -6.45 -9.61
C ILE A 175 17.28 -6.89 -8.20
N PHE A 176 16.49 -7.79 -7.62
CA PHE A 176 16.60 -8.11 -6.19
C PHE A 176 17.12 -9.53 -5.93
N GLU A 177 17.31 -10.35 -6.96
CA GLU A 177 17.72 -11.77 -6.87
C GLU A 177 16.84 -12.61 -5.90
N ILE A 178 15.63 -12.13 -5.60
CA ILE A 178 14.66 -12.77 -4.72
C ILE A 178 13.34 -13.02 -5.45
N ASN A 179 12.63 -14.05 -5.00
CA ASN A 179 11.26 -14.28 -5.42
C ASN A 179 10.30 -13.37 -4.63
N ILE A 180 10.07 -12.16 -5.13
CA ILE A 180 9.19 -11.17 -4.45
C ILE A 180 7.69 -11.49 -4.58
N LEU A 181 7.28 -12.54 -5.29
CA LEU A 181 5.86 -12.73 -5.58
C LEU A 181 5.05 -12.92 -4.30
N GLU A 182 5.71 -13.35 -3.21
CA GLU A 182 5.18 -13.34 -1.85
C GLU A 182 4.90 -11.94 -1.26
N TYR A 183 5.25 -10.84 -1.94
CA TYR A 183 4.93 -9.44 -1.62
C TYR A 183 4.04 -8.81 -2.70
N VAL A 184 3.53 -9.59 -3.64
CA VAL A 184 2.56 -9.13 -4.63
C VAL A 184 1.18 -9.59 -4.20
N THR A 185 0.23 -8.65 -4.14
CA THR A 185 -1.17 -8.93 -3.84
C THR A 185 -2.01 -8.46 -5.01
N ILE A 186 -2.84 -9.36 -5.52
CA ILE A 186 -3.77 -9.03 -6.60
C ILE A 186 -4.98 -8.35 -5.97
N VAL A 187 -5.29 -7.12 -6.40
CA VAL A 187 -6.47 -6.39 -5.94
C VAL A 187 -7.53 -6.36 -7.04
N ARG A 188 -8.59 -7.15 -6.84
CA ARG A 188 -9.79 -7.22 -7.68
C ARG A 188 -10.73 -6.07 -7.34
N THR A 189 -10.79 -5.08 -8.22
CA THR A 189 -11.72 -3.96 -8.13
C THR A 189 -13.02 -4.26 -8.86
N LYS A 190 -14.02 -3.36 -8.74
CA LYS A 190 -15.36 -3.50 -9.34
C LYS A 190 -16.08 -4.79 -8.94
N PHE A 191 -15.77 -5.33 -7.76
CA PHE A 191 -16.35 -6.57 -7.27
C PHE A 191 -17.45 -6.28 -6.24
N SER A 192 -18.69 -6.05 -6.70
CA SER A 192 -19.81 -5.58 -5.86
C SER A 192 -20.11 -6.47 -4.64
N ASN A 193 -19.85 -7.77 -4.73
CA ASN A 193 -20.07 -8.74 -3.67
C ASN A 193 -18.87 -8.94 -2.73
N PHE A 194 -17.89 -8.03 -2.73
CA PHE A 194 -16.67 -8.12 -1.92
C PHE A 194 -16.90 -8.27 -0.41
N LYS A 195 -18.10 -7.93 0.08
CA LYS A 195 -18.49 -8.09 1.48
C LYS A 195 -18.78 -9.55 1.85
N LYS A 196 -19.03 -10.41 0.87
CA LYS A 196 -19.42 -11.80 1.08
C LYS A 196 -18.21 -12.70 0.86
N LYS A 197 -17.61 -13.16 1.96
CA LYS A 197 -16.42 -14.03 1.91
C LYS A 197 -16.60 -15.23 0.98
N LYS A 198 -17.76 -15.90 0.99
CA LYS A 198 -18.04 -17.03 0.09
C LYS A 198 -17.95 -16.67 -1.39
N GLU A 199 -18.37 -15.47 -1.77
CA GLU A 199 -18.29 -15.02 -3.17
C GLU A 199 -16.86 -14.64 -3.56
N CYS A 200 -16.10 -14.04 -2.65
CA CYS A 200 -14.67 -13.81 -2.82
C CYS A 200 -13.90 -15.13 -3.01
N GLU A 201 -14.17 -16.14 -2.18
CA GLU A 201 -13.53 -17.46 -2.31
C GLU A 201 -13.93 -18.17 -3.61
N ALA A 202 -15.21 -18.09 -4.01
CA ALA A 202 -15.65 -18.63 -5.29
C ALA A 202 -14.93 -17.98 -6.47
N ASP A 203 -14.72 -16.67 -6.41
CA ASP A 203 -13.98 -15.91 -7.41
C ASP A 203 -12.48 -16.27 -7.45
N LYS A 204 -11.83 -16.44 -6.29
CA LYS A 204 -10.44 -16.94 -6.20
C LYS A 204 -10.30 -18.31 -6.88
N ASN A 205 -11.23 -19.22 -6.60
CA ASN A 205 -11.25 -20.55 -7.21
C ASN A 205 -11.50 -20.48 -8.73
N GLN A 206 -12.36 -19.55 -9.17
CA GLN A 206 -12.58 -19.33 -10.60
C GLN A 206 -11.31 -18.86 -11.31
N LEU A 207 -10.61 -17.88 -10.75
CA LEU A 207 -9.33 -17.39 -11.30
C LEU A 207 -8.29 -18.51 -11.38
N HIS A 208 -8.19 -19.32 -10.33
CA HIS A 208 -7.27 -20.46 -10.28
C HIS A 208 -7.53 -21.50 -11.39
N ASN A 209 -8.79 -21.67 -11.79
CA ASN A 209 -9.22 -22.69 -12.75
C ASN A 209 -9.43 -22.15 -14.18
N GLU A 210 -9.16 -20.87 -14.42
CA GLU A 210 -9.44 -20.24 -15.71
C GLU A 210 -8.47 -20.70 -16.80
N ASN A 211 -7.17 -20.62 -16.55
CA ASN A 211 -6.12 -21.25 -17.37
C ASN A 211 -4.82 -21.44 -16.56
N GLU A 212 -3.86 -22.18 -17.12
CA GLU A 212 -2.60 -22.51 -16.46
C GLU A 212 -1.78 -21.26 -16.09
N SER A 213 -1.64 -20.30 -17.01
CA SER A 213 -0.86 -19.08 -16.77
C SER A 213 -1.43 -18.21 -15.64
N ILE A 214 -2.75 -18.03 -15.57
CA ILE A 214 -3.42 -17.28 -14.51
C ILE A 214 -3.31 -18.06 -13.20
N SER A 215 -3.48 -19.38 -13.23
CA SER A 215 -3.32 -20.24 -12.06
C SER A 215 -1.94 -20.08 -11.44
N GLU A 216 -0.88 -20.08 -12.25
CA GLU A 216 0.49 -19.84 -11.80
C GLU A 216 0.67 -18.45 -11.18
N ILE A 217 0.15 -17.41 -11.83
CA ILE A 217 0.21 -16.03 -11.32
C ILE A 217 -0.46 -15.95 -9.95
N VAL A 218 -1.70 -16.41 -9.83
CA VAL A 218 -2.49 -16.33 -8.60
C VAL A 218 -1.84 -17.12 -7.46
N LYS A 219 -1.33 -18.33 -7.73
CA LYS A 219 -0.62 -19.14 -6.73
C LYS A 219 0.69 -18.53 -6.27
N SER A 220 1.37 -17.79 -7.15
CA SER A 220 2.66 -17.18 -6.83
C SER A 220 2.54 -15.91 -5.99
N CYS A 221 1.38 -15.24 -6.07
CA CYS A 221 1.09 -14.03 -5.30
C CYS A 221 0.76 -14.34 -3.84
N ARG A 222 0.99 -13.36 -2.95
CA ARG A 222 0.64 -13.44 -1.52
C ARG A 222 -0.83 -13.74 -1.30
N ASP A 223 -1.71 -12.97 -1.95
CA ASP A 223 -3.16 -13.13 -1.84
C ASP A 223 -3.88 -12.43 -3.01
N VAL A 224 -5.18 -12.70 -3.11
CA VAL A 224 -6.14 -11.96 -3.92
C VAL A 224 -7.13 -11.27 -2.98
N ILE A 225 -7.30 -9.96 -3.11
CA ILE A 225 -8.24 -9.16 -2.30
C ILE A 225 -9.30 -8.58 -3.20
N HIS A 226 -10.54 -8.62 -2.73
CA HIS A 226 -11.68 -8.06 -3.42
C HIS A 226 -12.12 -6.76 -2.77
N VAL A 227 -12.33 -5.74 -3.60
CA VAL A 227 -12.86 -4.45 -3.19
C VAL A 227 -13.83 -3.93 -4.25
N ASP A 228 -14.73 -3.05 -3.82
CA ASP A 228 -15.52 -2.26 -4.75
C ASP A 228 -15.34 -0.78 -4.49
N ASN A 229 -15.10 -0.04 -5.57
CA ASN A 229 -14.68 1.36 -5.53
C ASN A 229 -15.57 2.21 -6.46
N PRO A 230 -16.91 2.19 -6.29
CA PRO A 230 -17.85 2.83 -7.21
C PRO A 230 -17.68 4.36 -7.22
N SER A 231 -18.11 5.05 -8.28
CA SER A 231 -17.92 6.51 -8.40
C SER A 231 -18.66 7.28 -7.30
N VAL A 232 -18.03 8.30 -6.73
CA VAL A 232 -18.69 9.29 -5.85
C VAL A 232 -18.80 10.67 -6.50
N ASN A 233 -18.15 10.84 -7.66
CA ASN A 233 -18.24 12.06 -8.46
C ASN A 233 -19.39 11.87 -9.44
N ILE A 234 -20.61 11.88 -8.92
CA ILE A 234 -21.86 11.79 -9.67
C ILE A 234 -22.50 13.17 -9.60
N GLN A 235 -22.98 13.69 -10.74
CA GLN A 235 -23.74 14.93 -10.77
C GLN A 235 -25.06 14.71 -10.05
N ILE A 236 -25.35 15.54 -9.04
CA ILE A 236 -26.57 15.40 -8.24
C ILE A 236 -27.66 16.25 -8.88
N THR A 237 -28.67 15.57 -9.42
CA THR A 237 -29.85 16.20 -10.04
C THR A 237 -31.13 15.92 -9.27
N ASP A 238 -31.16 14.82 -8.51
CA ASP A 238 -32.27 14.42 -7.67
C ASP A 238 -31.82 13.71 -6.37
N ASP A 239 -32.79 13.28 -5.56
CA ASP A 239 -32.55 12.57 -4.30
C ASP A 239 -31.96 11.16 -4.50
N ASP A 240 -32.19 10.53 -5.66
CA ASP A 240 -31.67 9.20 -6.01
C ASP A 240 -30.16 9.25 -6.28
N ASP A 241 -29.68 10.31 -6.95
CA ASP A 241 -28.26 10.60 -7.13
C ASP A 241 -27.56 10.80 -5.77
N GLN A 242 -28.19 11.60 -4.89
CA GLN A 242 -27.65 11.87 -3.56
C GLN A 242 -27.59 10.60 -2.71
N TYR A 243 -28.62 9.75 -2.77
CA TYR A 243 -28.66 8.45 -2.13
C TYR A 243 -27.56 7.52 -2.66
N THR A 244 -27.37 7.49 -3.98
CA THR A 244 -26.33 6.69 -4.64
C THR A 244 -24.93 7.10 -4.20
N VAL A 245 -24.62 8.40 -4.18
CA VAL A 245 -23.32 8.91 -3.68
C VAL A 245 -23.09 8.50 -2.23
N ASN A 246 -24.11 8.57 -1.38
CA ASN A 246 -24.01 8.18 0.02
C ASN A 246 -23.76 6.68 0.21
N ILE A 247 -24.41 5.83 -0.60
CA ILE A 247 -24.10 4.39 -0.64
C ILE A 247 -22.66 4.17 -1.09
N ASN A 248 -22.23 4.83 -2.16
CA ASN A 248 -20.90 4.65 -2.73
C ASN A 248 -19.79 5.06 -1.76
N LYS A 249 -19.99 6.12 -0.97
CA LYS A 249 -19.08 6.48 0.14
C LYS A 249 -18.96 5.35 1.16
N LYS A 250 -20.08 4.80 1.63
CA LYS A 250 -20.09 3.65 2.58
C LYS A 250 -19.46 2.38 1.99
N ILE A 251 -19.58 2.16 0.69
CA ILE A 251 -18.91 1.05 -0.01
C ILE A 251 -17.39 1.27 0.02
N ARG A 252 -16.92 2.47 -0.37
CA ARG A 252 -15.49 2.82 -0.36
C ARG A 252 -14.87 2.77 1.03
N GLU A 253 -15.58 3.20 2.07
CA GLU A 253 -15.11 3.09 3.47
C GLU A 253 -14.87 1.64 3.89
N ARG A 254 -15.74 0.71 3.46
CA ARG A 254 -15.54 -0.72 3.71
C ARG A 254 -14.35 -1.27 2.93
N SER A 255 -14.20 -0.90 1.66
CA SER A 255 -13.03 -1.25 0.86
C SER A 255 -11.73 -0.74 1.48
N ARG A 256 -11.73 0.50 1.98
CA ARG A 256 -10.61 1.09 2.74
C ARG A 256 -10.26 0.23 3.96
N LYS A 257 -11.26 -0.12 4.78
CA LYS A 257 -11.03 -0.94 5.97
C LYS A 257 -10.42 -2.30 5.63
N ILE A 258 -10.99 -3.01 4.65
CA ILE A 258 -10.46 -4.31 4.19
C ILE A 258 -9.01 -4.19 3.74
N MET A 259 -8.69 -3.18 2.92
CA MET A 259 -7.33 -2.96 2.44
C MET A 259 -6.36 -2.63 3.57
N LEU A 260 -6.75 -1.78 4.50
CA LEU A 260 -5.87 -1.34 5.60
C LEU A 260 -5.65 -2.45 6.63
N ASP A 261 -6.70 -3.20 7.00
CA ASP A 261 -6.58 -4.36 7.88
C ASP A 261 -5.64 -5.41 7.25
N TYR A 262 -5.80 -5.68 5.95
CA TYR A 262 -4.88 -6.55 5.21
C TYR A 262 -3.44 -6.04 5.19
N LEU A 263 -3.24 -4.77 4.83
CA LEU A 263 -1.90 -4.19 4.70
C LEU A 263 -1.16 -4.16 6.05
N ASP A 264 -1.91 -3.97 7.14
CA ASP A 264 -1.36 -4.04 8.50
C ASP A 264 -0.79 -5.43 8.79
N GLU A 265 -1.49 -6.50 8.40
CA GLU A 265 -1.01 -7.87 8.56
C GLU A 265 0.11 -8.24 7.57
N ALA A 266 0.00 -7.79 6.32
CA ALA A 266 0.89 -8.18 5.24
C ALA A 266 2.24 -7.44 5.28
N CYS A 267 2.25 -6.18 5.70
CA CYS A 267 3.47 -5.35 5.70
C CYS A 267 4.22 -5.45 7.04
N GLN A 268 4.77 -6.63 7.32
CA GLN A 268 5.60 -6.88 8.52
C GLN A 268 7.11 -6.75 8.27
N LYS A 269 7.53 -6.81 7.01
CA LYS A 269 8.93 -6.78 6.59
C LYS A 269 9.07 -5.87 5.38
N VAL A 270 10.22 -5.21 5.28
CA VAL A 270 10.60 -4.43 4.11
C VAL A 270 11.69 -5.15 3.36
N ILE A 271 11.50 -5.33 2.07
CA ILE A 271 12.60 -5.71 1.18
C ILE A 271 13.46 -4.48 1.00
N VAL A 272 14.57 -4.46 1.72
CA VAL A 272 15.58 -3.41 1.61
C VAL A 272 16.40 -3.66 0.36
N ARG A 273 16.72 -2.59 -0.36
CA ARG A 273 17.73 -2.59 -1.41
C ARG A 273 19.08 -2.99 -0.85
N ILE A 274 19.62 -4.11 -1.29
CA ILE A 274 21.06 -4.33 -1.21
C ILE A 274 21.65 -3.65 -2.44
N TYR A 275 22.16 -2.43 -2.26
CA TYR A 275 23.13 -1.90 -3.22
C TYR A 275 24.40 -2.73 -3.05
N GLN A 276 24.66 -3.66 -3.97
CA GLN A 276 26.05 -4.03 -4.26
C GLN A 276 26.55 -3.01 -5.28
N ASN A 277 27.59 -2.26 -4.89
CA ASN A 277 28.34 -1.38 -5.77
C ASN A 277 28.88 -2.14 -6.98
#